data_AF-A0A0T0PU68-F1
#
_entry.id   AF-A0A0T0PU68-F1
#
_cell.length_a   1.000
_cell.length_b   1.000
_cell.length_c   1.000
_cell.angle_alpha   90.00
_cell.angle_beta   90.00
_cell.angle_gamma   90.00
#
_symmetry.space_group_name_H-M   'P 1'
#
loop_
_entity.id
_entity.type
_entity.pdbx_description
1 polymer ?
#
loop_
_entity_poly.entity_id
_entity_poly.type
_entity_poly.pdbx_seq_one_letter_code
_entity_poly.pdbx_strand_id
1 'polypeptide(L)'
;MPGHPSRTVFLATALVAMAACDATARTDDRGSRLPAPPGTIAETRDPAAAALAAVVRRRIGGRTISTARYFRMQPAIAWNAVSTFVAGKRGTDGRPPKPRFVDGGLDLIDVYPAAAGRPAFAVAMAHDAAADGTKLVGYFDLAD
;
A
#
# COMPACT_ATOMS: atom_id res chain seq x y z
N MET A 1 -27.91 3.96 -61.69
CA MET A 1 -27.46 4.95 -60.69
C MET A 1 -28.39 4.88 -59.48
N PRO A 2 -27.96 5.35 -58.30
CA PRO A 2 -27.28 4.70 -57.16
C PRO A 2 -28.32 4.24 -56.10
N GLY A 3 -28.04 3.67 -54.94
CA GLY A 3 -26.81 3.37 -54.22
C GLY A 3 -27.18 2.62 -52.92
N HIS A 4 -26.20 1.90 -52.36
CA HIS A 4 -26.27 1.43 -50.98
C HIS A 4 -26.36 2.62 -50.03
N PRO A 5 -26.91 2.41 -48.83
CA PRO A 5 -25.97 2.36 -47.72
C PRO A 5 -26.21 1.17 -46.78
N SER A 6 -25.11 0.47 -46.56
CA SER A 6 -24.83 -0.42 -45.45
C SER A 6 -25.25 0.21 -44.12
N ARG A 7 -26.16 -0.44 -43.39
CA ARG A 7 -26.39 -0.12 -41.98
C ARG A 7 -25.49 -1.02 -41.14
N THR A 8 -24.29 -0.50 -40.90
CA THR A 8 -23.40 -0.90 -39.82
C THR A 8 -24.16 -0.83 -38.51
N VAL A 9 -24.48 -1.99 -37.94
CA VAL A 9 -25.00 -2.09 -36.57
C VAL A 9 -23.85 -1.74 -35.64
N PHE A 10 -23.84 -0.51 -35.14
CA PHE A 10 -22.93 -0.11 -34.08
C PHE A 10 -23.31 -0.86 -32.80
N LEU A 11 -22.43 -1.78 -32.38
CA LEU A 11 -22.37 -2.31 -31.02
C LEU A 11 -22.29 -1.11 -30.06
N ALA A 12 -23.36 -0.86 -29.31
CA ALA A 12 -23.31 -0.02 -28.13
C ALA A 12 -22.64 -0.82 -27.01
N THR A 13 -21.31 -0.89 -27.04
CA THR A 13 -20.51 -1.36 -25.91
C THR A 13 -20.76 -0.36 -24.77
N ALA A 14 -21.60 -0.74 -23.82
CA ALA A 14 -21.79 -0.01 -22.58
C ALA A 14 -20.43 0.02 -21.85
N LEU A 15 -19.70 1.12 -22.02
CA LEU A 15 -18.56 1.45 -21.18
C LEU A 15 -19.14 1.72 -19.80
N VAL A 16 -19.10 0.71 -18.93
CA VAL A 16 -19.13 0.92 -17.49
C VAL A 16 -17.86 1.70 -17.21
N ALA A 17 -17.98 3.03 -17.17
CA ALA A 17 -17.00 3.91 -16.56
C ALA A 17 -17.00 3.57 -15.06
N MET A 18 -16.30 2.50 -14.70
CA MET A 18 -15.85 2.29 -13.34
C MET A 18 -15.03 3.53 -13.05
N ALA A 19 -15.61 4.41 -12.22
CA ALA A 19 -14.91 5.54 -11.66
C ALA A 19 -13.60 4.99 -11.10
N ALA A 20 -12.51 5.25 -11.82
CA ALA A 20 -11.17 5.12 -11.30
C ALA A 20 -11.10 6.16 -10.18
N CYS A 21 -11.56 5.74 -9.00
CA CYS A 21 -11.29 6.43 -7.76
C CYS A 21 -9.77 6.54 -7.74
N ASP A 22 -9.30 7.78 -7.88
CA ASP A 22 -7.92 8.20 -7.95
C ASP A 22 -7.17 7.65 -6.73
N ALA A 23 -6.76 6.38 -6.82
CA ALA A 23 -6.19 5.60 -5.74
C ALA A 23 -4.66 5.69 -5.74
N THR A 24 -4.12 6.68 -6.43
CA THR A 24 -2.74 7.10 -6.32
C THR A 24 -2.62 8.00 -5.08
N ALA A 25 -2.42 7.39 -3.92
CA ALA A 25 -1.82 8.11 -2.79
C ALA A 25 -0.61 8.87 -3.34
N ARG A 26 -0.60 10.19 -3.20
CA ARG A 26 0.43 11.07 -3.76
C ARG A 26 1.77 10.51 -3.31
N THR A 27 2.57 10.04 -4.27
CA THR A 27 3.95 9.60 -4.00
C THR A 27 4.76 10.88 -3.79
N ASP A 28 4.59 11.50 -2.64
CA ASP A 28 5.35 12.69 -2.24
C ASP A 28 6.69 12.22 -1.68
N ASP A 29 7.79 12.74 -2.23
CA ASP A 29 9.16 12.48 -1.77
C ASP A 29 9.42 12.94 -0.33
N ARG A 30 8.47 13.64 0.33
CA ARG A 30 8.50 13.96 1.76
C ARG A 30 7.75 12.96 2.63
N GLY A 31 7.13 11.93 2.05
CA GLY A 31 6.57 10.80 2.80
C GLY A 31 7.64 10.15 3.69
N SER A 32 7.22 9.53 4.79
CA SER A 32 8.01 9.06 5.92
C SER A 32 9.52 9.02 5.64
N ARG A 33 10.30 9.88 6.31
CA ARG A 33 11.78 9.89 6.29
C ARG A 33 12.41 8.60 6.84
N LEU A 34 11.60 7.57 7.04
CA LEU A 34 12.07 6.24 7.40
C LEU A 34 12.91 5.69 6.25
N PRO A 35 14.12 5.19 6.53
CA PRO A 35 14.91 4.47 5.54
C PRO A 35 14.16 3.22 5.08
N ALA A 36 14.51 2.73 3.88
CA ALA A 36 13.94 1.51 3.35
C ALA A 36 14.13 0.35 4.34
N PRO A 37 13.16 -0.57 4.45
CA PRO A 37 13.29 -1.74 5.30
C PRO A 37 14.46 -2.64 4.89
N PRO A 38 15.05 -3.41 5.83
CA PRO A 38 16.19 -4.28 5.54
C PRO A 38 15.82 -5.35 4.52
N GLY A 39 16.68 -5.56 3.52
CA GLY A 39 16.42 -6.51 2.43
C GLY A 39 15.45 -5.97 1.36
N THR A 40 15.25 -4.65 1.30
CA THR A 40 14.65 -3.98 0.14
C THR A 40 15.51 -4.21 -1.10
N ILE A 41 14.88 -4.66 -2.17
CA ILE A 41 15.47 -4.75 -3.51
C ILE A 41 15.31 -3.40 -4.22
N ALA A 42 14.10 -2.84 -4.18
CA ALA A 42 13.77 -1.57 -4.82
C ALA A 42 12.56 -0.88 -4.17
N GLU A 43 12.53 0.44 -4.23
CA GLU A 43 11.28 1.22 -4.07
C GLU A 43 10.47 1.13 -5.37
N THR A 44 9.15 1.00 -5.27
CA THR A 44 8.28 0.65 -6.41
C THR A 44 6.96 1.43 -6.40
N ARG A 45 6.35 1.53 -7.58
CA ARG A 45 4.98 2.03 -7.80
C ARG A 45 4.05 0.90 -8.26
N ASP A 46 4.24 -0.27 -7.65
CA ASP A 46 3.60 -1.51 -8.05
C ASP A 46 2.07 -1.42 -8.15
N PRO A 47 1.41 -2.02 -9.15
CA PRO A 47 -0.05 -2.09 -9.20
C PRO A 47 -0.67 -2.70 -7.93
N ALA A 48 0.01 -3.67 -7.29
CA ALA A 48 -0.44 -4.27 -6.03
C ALA A 48 -0.41 -3.28 -4.84
N ALA A 49 0.30 -2.14 -4.97
CA ALA A 49 0.33 -1.09 -3.95
C ALA A 49 -1.05 -0.50 -3.68
N ALA A 50 -1.89 -0.35 -4.70
CA ALA A 50 -3.26 0.16 -4.53
C ALA A 50 -4.11 -0.79 -3.68
N ALA A 51 -3.96 -2.10 -3.88
CA ALA A 51 -4.65 -3.11 -3.08
C ALA A 51 -4.18 -3.06 -1.61
N LEU A 52 -2.87 -2.99 -1.39
CA LEU A 52 -2.27 -2.85 -0.05
C LEU A 52 -2.78 -1.59 0.67
N ALA A 53 -2.80 -0.44 -0.02
CA ALA A 53 -3.31 0.82 0.52
C ALA A 53 -4.81 0.76 0.86
N ALA A 54 -5.62 0.14 0.00
CA ALA A 54 -7.05 -0.02 0.24
C ALA A 54 -7.35 -0.87 1.48
N VAL A 55 -6.53 -1.88 1.76
CA VAL A 55 -6.66 -2.66 2.99
C VAL A 55 -6.23 -1.85 4.21
N VAL A 56 -5.12 -1.10 4.13
CA VAL A 56 -4.68 -0.22 5.22
C VAL A 56 -5.77 0.81 5.57
N ARG A 57 -6.40 1.44 4.56
CA ARG A 57 -7.53 2.38 4.76
C ARG A 57 -8.68 1.78 5.57
N ARG A 58 -9.04 0.52 5.32
CA ARG A 58 -10.09 -0.20 6.08
C ARG A 58 -9.71 -0.41 7.55
N ARG A 59 -8.43 -0.32 7.91
CA ARG A 59 -7.93 -0.67 9.25
C ARG A 59 -7.53 0.53 10.10
N ILE A 60 -7.21 1.67 9.49
CA ILE A 60 -6.78 2.88 10.21
C ILE A 60 -7.94 3.69 10.82
N GLY A 61 -9.18 3.16 10.79
CA GLY A 61 -10.27 3.58 11.67
C GLY A 61 -10.76 5.02 11.47
N GLY A 62 -10.87 5.47 10.22
CA GLY A 62 -11.34 6.82 9.87
C GLY A 62 -10.22 7.81 9.53
N ARG A 63 -8.97 7.48 9.86
CA ARG A 63 -7.80 8.24 9.38
C ARG A 63 -7.64 8.15 7.88
N THR A 64 -6.96 9.13 7.30
CA THR A 64 -6.62 9.15 5.88
C THR A 64 -5.13 8.82 5.67
N ILE A 65 -4.81 8.19 4.54
CA ILE A 65 -3.41 8.02 4.12
C ILE A 65 -3.00 9.33 3.43
N SER A 66 -2.07 10.06 4.04
CA SER A 66 -1.53 11.31 3.49
C SER A 66 -0.52 10.99 2.39
N THR A 67 0.45 10.13 2.68
CA THR A 67 1.52 9.70 1.78
C THR A 67 1.82 8.23 1.97
N ALA A 68 2.29 7.57 0.91
CA ALA A 68 2.68 6.17 0.96
C ALA A 68 3.93 5.89 0.12
N ARG A 69 4.78 4.99 0.62
CA ARG A 69 5.98 4.48 -0.07
C ARG A 69 5.97 2.96 -0.05
N TYR A 70 6.37 2.34 -1.16
CA TYR A 70 6.27 0.89 -1.32
C TYR A 70 7.61 0.28 -1.73
N PHE A 71 7.91 -0.89 -1.18
CA PHE A 71 9.20 -1.55 -1.32
C PHE A 71 9.00 -2.99 -1.74
N ARG A 72 9.74 -3.41 -2.76
CA ARG A 72 9.95 -4.82 -3.10
C ARG A 72 11.04 -5.39 -2.21
N MET A 73 10.74 -6.49 -1.55
CA MET A 73 11.60 -7.12 -0.55
C MET A 73 12.10 -8.48 -1.04
N GLN A 74 13.31 -8.85 -0.62
CA GLN A 74 13.80 -10.21 -0.81
C GLN A 74 12.83 -11.23 -0.18
N PRO A 75 12.59 -12.39 -0.84
CA PRO A 75 11.64 -13.40 -0.36
C PRO A 75 11.92 -13.90 1.06
N ALA A 76 13.21 -13.96 1.43
CA ALA A 76 13.67 -14.45 2.73
C ALA A 76 13.37 -13.50 3.90
N ILE A 77 12.95 -12.25 3.64
CA ILE A 77 12.68 -11.28 4.71
C ILE A 77 11.31 -11.54 5.32
N ALA A 78 11.33 -11.98 6.57
CA ALA A 78 10.14 -12.12 7.39
C ALA A 78 9.64 -10.77 7.91
N TRP A 79 8.35 -10.69 8.16
CA TRP A 79 7.71 -9.53 8.78
C TRP A 79 8.34 -9.07 10.08
N ASN A 80 8.74 -10.00 10.96
CA ASN A 80 9.31 -9.65 12.26
C ASN A 80 10.55 -8.75 12.10
N ALA A 81 11.34 -8.94 11.05
CA ALA A 81 12.48 -8.08 10.74
C ALA A 81 12.04 -6.66 10.35
N VAL A 82 11.00 -6.54 9.52
CA VAL A 82 10.42 -5.25 9.10
C VAL A 82 9.77 -4.52 10.28
N SER A 83 8.92 -5.22 11.05
CA SER A 83 8.22 -4.67 12.22
C SER A 83 9.20 -4.16 13.27
N THR A 84 10.21 -4.96 13.63
CA THR A 84 11.24 -4.56 14.61
C THR A 84 12.05 -3.35 14.13
N PHE A 85 12.42 -3.34 12.85
CA PHE A 85 13.14 -2.21 12.26
C PHE A 85 12.33 -0.91 12.34
N VAL A 86 11.06 -0.94 11.95
CA VAL A 86 10.17 0.24 12.00
C VAL A 86 9.96 0.67 13.44
N ALA A 87 9.70 -0.25 14.36
CA ALA A 87 9.54 0.04 15.79
C ALA A 87 10.79 0.72 16.38
N GLY A 88 11.98 0.23 16.05
CA GLY A 88 13.25 0.84 16.45
C GLY A 88 13.41 2.26 15.91
N LYS A 89 13.07 2.51 14.64
CA LYS A 89 13.13 3.86 14.05
C LYS A 89 12.05 4.80 14.58
N ARG A 90 10.89 4.26 14.97
CA ARG A 90 9.79 5.01 15.60
C ARG A 90 10.00 5.24 17.10
N GLY A 91 11.07 4.69 17.69
CA GLY A 91 11.43 4.88 19.10
C GLY A 91 10.46 4.22 20.07
N THR A 92 9.83 3.12 19.67
CA THR A 92 8.89 2.35 20.53
C THR A 92 9.58 1.18 21.24
N ASP A 93 10.82 1.37 21.71
CA ASP A 93 11.67 0.33 22.31
C ASP A 93 11.76 -0.98 21.50
N GLY A 94 11.61 -0.87 20.18
CA GLY A 94 11.61 -2.02 19.27
C GLY A 94 10.34 -2.87 19.29
N ARG A 95 9.28 -2.45 20.00
CA ARG A 95 7.98 -3.16 20.02
C ARG A 95 6.89 -2.36 19.28
N PRO A 96 6.17 -2.98 18.34
CA PRO A 96 5.04 -2.33 17.69
C PRO A 96 3.89 -2.11 18.69
N PRO A 97 3.17 -0.97 18.60
CA PRO A 97 1.95 -0.76 19.36
C PRO A 97 0.84 -1.65 18.80
N LYS A 98 0.74 -2.90 19.31
CA LYS A 98 -0.26 -3.92 18.97
C LYS A 98 -0.23 -4.38 17.49
N PRO A 99 0.54 -5.43 17.15
CA PRO A 99 0.46 -6.02 15.83
C PRO A 99 -0.96 -6.56 15.60
N ARG A 100 -1.60 -6.16 14.49
CA ARG A 100 -2.91 -6.69 14.10
C ARG A 100 -2.71 -7.69 12.96
N PHE A 101 -2.79 -8.96 13.28
CA PHE A 101 -2.88 -10.05 12.30
C PHE A 101 -4.28 -10.07 11.71
N VAL A 102 -4.41 -10.23 10.39
CA VAL A 102 -5.71 -10.16 9.72
C VAL A 102 -5.84 -11.26 8.67
N ASP A 103 -6.91 -12.05 8.78
CA ASP A 103 -7.37 -12.93 7.72
C ASP A 103 -7.96 -12.10 6.55
N GLY A 104 -7.57 -12.41 5.31
CA GLY A 104 -8.16 -11.81 4.09
C GLY A 104 -7.23 -11.00 3.17
N GLY A 105 -5.96 -11.38 3.05
CA GLY A 105 -5.06 -10.90 1.98
C GLY A 105 -3.94 -9.93 2.40
N LEU A 106 -3.84 -9.59 3.69
CA LEU A 106 -2.63 -9.03 4.32
C LEU A 106 -2.40 -9.74 5.63
N ASP A 107 -1.26 -10.40 5.82
CA ASP A 107 -1.05 -11.05 7.11
C ASP A 107 -0.76 -10.04 8.22
N LEU A 108 -0.11 -8.89 7.91
CA LEU A 108 0.66 -8.17 8.92
C LEU A 108 0.63 -6.64 8.72
N ILE A 109 0.05 -5.93 9.69
CA ILE A 109 0.03 -4.47 9.78
C ILE A 109 0.33 -4.00 11.21
N ASP A 110 1.21 -3.01 11.33
CA ASP A 110 1.44 -2.24 12.56
C ASP A 110 0.96 -0.81 12.37
N VAL A 111 0.20 -0.28 13.34
CA VAL A 111 -0.30 1.09 13.33
C VAL A 111 0.23 1.84 14.53
N TYR A 112 1.09 2.82 14.27
CA TYR A 112 1.73 3.68 15.25
C TYR A 112 0.88 4.95 15.44
N PRO A 113 0.38 5.23 16.65
CA PRO A 113 -0.30 6.49 16.92
C PRO A 113 0.66 7.67 16.75
N ALA A 114 0.10 8.88 16.61
CA ALA A 114 0.87 10.11 16.68
C ALA A 114 1.52 10.24 18.07
N ALA A 115 2.76 10.73 18.10
CA ALA A 115 3.53 11.00 19.30
C ALA A 115 4.27 12.33 19.12
N ALA A 116 4.75 12.98 20.19
CA ALA A 116 5.36 14.31 20.14
C ALA A 116 6.25 14.58 18.89
N GLY A 117 5.74 15.40 17.95
CA GLY A 117 6.44 15.76 16.72
C GLY A 117 6.53 14.67 15.63
N ARG A 118 5.84 13.54 15.80
CA ARG A 118 5.81 12.39 14.89
C ARG A 118 4.36 12.09 14.49
N PRO A 119 3.99 12.23 13.20
CA PRO A 119 2.65 11.91 12.75
C PRO A 119 2.33 10.42 12.97
N ALA A 120 1.05 10.09 12.94
CA ALA A 120 0.60 8.71 12.94
C ALA A 120 1.13 8.00 11.69
N PHE A 121 1.44 6.71 11.83
CA PHE A 121 2.13 5.95 10.78
C PHE A 121 1.64 4.51 10.76
N ALA A 122 1.62 3.87 9.60
CA ALA A 122 1.41 2.44 9.49
C ALA A 122 2.47 1.80 8.60
N VAL A 123 2.82 0.55 8.91
CA VAL A 123 3.57 -0.34 8.01
C VAL A 123 2.73 -1.58 7.77
N ALA A 124 2.66 -2.02 6.52
CA ALA A 124 1.97 -3.25 6.15
C ALA A 124 2.81 -4.07 5.18
N MET A 125 2.66 -5.39 5.23
CA MET A 125 3.27 -6.33 4.30
C MET A 125 2.17 -7.14 3.61
N ALA A 126 2.26 -7.28 2.28
CA ALA A 126 1.38 -8.14 1.52
C ALA A 126 1.56 -9.61 1.93
N HIS A 127 0.44 -10.33 2.06
CA HIS A 127 0.44 -11.78 2.33
C HIS A 127 1.06 -12.52 1.13
N ASP A 128 0.45 -12.31 -0.02
CA ASP A 128 0.88 -12.93 -1.27
C ASP A 128 2.19 -12.29 -1.75
N ALA A 129 3.17 -13.14 -2.01
CA ALA A 129 4.31 -12.75 -2.81
C ALA A 129 3.84 -12.45 -4.24
N ALA A 130 4.54 -11.55 -4.94
CA ALA A 130 4.34 -11.44 -6.38
C ALA A 130 4.81 -12.71 -7.09
N ALA A 131 4.53 -12.78 -8.40
CA ALA A 131 4.91 -13.91 -9.24
C ALA A 131 6.41 -14.24 -9.21
N ASP A 132 7.26 -13.27 -8.86
CA ASP A 132 8.72 -13.42 -8.69
C ASP A 132 9.15 -13.85 -7.27
N GLY A 133 8.19 -14.16 -6.39
CA GLY A 133 8.44 -14.55 -4.99
C GLY A 133 8.76 -13.38 -4.06
N THR A 134 8.82 -12.14 -4.56
CA THR A 134 9.12 -10.96 -3.72
C THR A 134 7.91 -10.52 -2.92
N LYS A 135 8.14 -9.98 -1.72
CA LYS A 135 7.08 -9.41 -0.88
C LYS A 135 6.98 -7.91 -1.09
N LEU A 136 5.76 -7.39 -1.06
CA LEU A 136 5.50 -5.95 -1.08
C LEU A 136 5.32 -5.44 0.34
N VAL A 137 6.07 -4.40 0.71
CA VAL A 137 5.91 -3.66 1.97
C VAL A 137 5.49 -2.23 1.67
N GLY A 138 4.56 -1.71 2.45
CA GLY A 138 4.09 -0.33 2.35
C GLY A 138 4.33 0.42 3.65
N TYR A 139 4.85 1.64 3.55
CA TYR A 139 4.94 2.65 4.60
C TYR A 139 3.89 3.71 4.34
N PHE A 140 3.12 4.08 5.37
CA PHE A 140 1.96 4.95 5.25
C PHE A 140 2.01 6.04 6.32
N ASP A 141 2.09 7.31 5.91
CA ASP A 141 1.83 8.41 6.82
C ASP A 141 0.33 8.65 6.91
N LEU A 142 -0.15 8.76 8.14
CA LEU A 142 -1.57 8.89 8.42
C LEU A 142 -1.87 10.32 8.88
N ALA A 143 -2.97 10.87 8.37
CA ALA A 143 -3.57 12.10 8.85
C ALA A 143 -4.89 11.76 9.57
N ASP A 144 -5.21 12.55 10.59
CA ASP A 144 -6.49 12.48 11.30
C ASP A 144 -7.63 13.12 10.51
#